data_AF-A0A6N0LN14-F1
#
_entry.id   AF-A0A6N0LN14-F1
#
_cell.length_a   1.000
_cell.length_b   1.000
_cell.length_c   1.000
_cell.angle_alpha   90.00
_cell.angle_beta   90.00
_cell.angle_gamma   90.00
#
_symmetry.space_group_name_H-M   'P 1'
#
loop_
_entity.id
_entity.type
_entity.pdbx_description
1 polymer ?
#
loop_
_entity_poly.entity_id
_entity_poly.type
_entity_poly.pdbx_seq_one_letter_code
_entity_poly.pdbx_strand_id
1 'polypeptide(L)' 'MIFNFRQANLQDLEALIQLYLEFLREAGEIKGDCDTANLAEATRKYIGEKMPSGKFLAWLELA' A
#
# COMPACT_ATOMS: atom_id res chain seq x y z
N MET A 1 4.79 19.52 -16.96
CA MET A 1 5.35 18.73 -15.86
C MET A 1 5.33 17.29 -16.34
N ILE A 2 6.49 16.64 -16.45
CA ILE A 2 6.58 15.23 -16.87
C ILE A 2 6.61 14.42 -15.58
N PHE A 3 5.54 13.67 -15.33
CA PHE A 3 5.48 12.73 -14.22
C PHE A 3 6.20 11.44 -14.64
N ASN A 4 7.26 11.08 -13.93
CA ASN A 4 7.99 9.85 -14.16
C ASN A 4 7.42 8.78 -13.23
N PHE A 5 7.01 7.63 -13.75
CA PHE A 5 6.49 6.54 -12.94
C PHE A 5 7.34 5.30 -13.11
N ARG A 6 7.45 4.53 -12.02
CA ARG A 6 7.92 3.15 -12.07
C ARG A 6 6.89 2.21 -11.47
N GLN A 7 6.89 0.96 -11.91
CA GLN A 7 6.13 -0.07 -11.22
C GLN A 7 6.71 -0.30 -9.82
N ALA A 8 5.83 -0.45 -8.82
CA ALA A 8 6.21 -0.82 -7.48
C ALA A 8 6.69 -2.29 -7.44
N ASN A 9 7.63 -2.57 -6.55
CA ASN A 9 8.14 -3.90 -6.26
C ASN A 9 8.05 -4.19 -4.75
N LEU A 10 8.48 -5.37 -4.32
CA LEU A 10 8.36 -5.78 -2.90
C LEU A 10 9.11 -4.87 -1.92
N GLN A 11 10.12 -4.11 -2.37
CA GLN A 11 10.81 -3.14 -1.52
C GLN A 11 9.91 -1.95 -1.15
N ASP A 12 8.86 -1.71 -1.94
CA ASP A 12 7.89 -0.64 -1.73
C ASP A 12 6.71 -1.07 -0.84
N LEU A 13 6.68 -2.32 -0.39
CA LEU A 13 5.54 -2.92 0.30
C LEU A 13 5.09 -2.09 1.51
N GLU A 14 6.02 -1.69 2.39
CA GLU A 14 5.68 -0.91 3.57
C GLU A 14 5.16 0.49 3.24
N ALA A 15 5.72 1.13 2.21
CA ALA A 15 5.24 2.44 1.75
C ALA A 15 3.81 2.34 1.18
N LEU A 16 3.50 1.28 0.43
CA LEU A 16 2.16 1.03 -0.09
C LEU A 16 1.15 0.75 1.05
N ILE A 17 1.55 0.00 2.07
CA ILE A 17 0.71 -0.25 3.25
C ILE A 17 0.43 1.07 3.97
N GLN A 18 1.44 1.91 4.20
CA GLN A 18 1.27 3.21 4.85
C GLN A 18 0.30 4.10 4.07
N LEU A 19 0.49 4.23 2.76
CA LEU A 19 -0.39 5.01 1.90
C LEU A 19 -1.84 4.51 1.93
N TYR A 20 -2.04 3.20 1.96
CA TYR A 20 -3.37 2.61 2.08
C TYR A 20 -4.04 2.91 3.44
N LEU A 21 -3.28 2.83 4.54
CA LEU A 21 -3.80 3.12 5.87
C LEU A 21 -4.13 4.61 6.04
N GLU A 22 -3.29 5.50 5.50
CA GLU A 22 -3.54 6.94 5.48
C GLU A 22 -4.82 7.27 4.70
N PHE A 23 -4.96 6.71 3.49
CA PHE A 23 -6.16 6.85 2.68
C PHE A 23 -7.43 6.44 3.45
N LEU A 24 -7.41 5.30 4.13
CA LEU A 24 -8.57 4.83 4.89
C LEU A 24 -8.86 5.69 6.14
N ARG A 25 -7.83 6.25 6.77
CA ARG A 25 -7.99 7.19 7.87
C ARG A 25 -8.65 8.49 7.38
N GLU A 26 -8.20 9.02 6.24
CA GLU A 26 -8.79 10.19 5.60
C GLU A 26 -10.24 9.94 5.17
N ALA A 27 -10.55 8.72 4.73
CA ALA A 27 -11.90 8.30 4.41
C ALA A 27 -12.82 8.07 5.65
N GLY A 28 -12.26 8.09 6.86
CA GLY A 28 -13.01 7.83 8.10
C GLY A 28 -13.34 6.35 8.37
N GLU A 29 -12.71 5.43 7.62
CA GLU A 29 -12.93 3.99 7.71
C GLU A 29 -12.16 3.34 8.88
N ILE A 30 -11.12 4.01 9.39
CA ILE A 30 -10.32 3.56 10.54
C ILE A 30 -10.52 4.55 11.68
N LYS A 31 -10.99 4.06 12.84
CA LYS A 31 -11.33 4.89 14.01
C LYS A 31 -10.32 4.81 15.15
N GLY A 32 -9.31 3.93 15.07
CA GLY A 32 -8.30 3.76 16.12
C GLY A 32 -7.09 2.91 15.72
N ASP A 33 -6.12 2.85 16.63
CA ASP A 33 -4.80 2.25 16.38
C ASP A 33 -4.83 0.70 16.28
N CYS A 34 -5.74 0.04 16.99
CA CYS A 34 -5.89 -1.42 16.96
C CYS A 34 -6.35 -1.92 15.57
N ASP A 35 -7.31 -1.24 14.96
CA ASP A 35 -7.80 -1.54 13.61
C ASP A 35 -6.69 -1.35 12.57
N THR A 36 -5.82 -0.36 12.79
CA THR A 36 -4.68 -0.03 11.92
C THR A 36 -3.66 -1.18 11.86
N ALA A 37 -3.32 -1.80 13.01
CA ALA A 37 -2.30 -2.85 13.07
C ALA A 37 -2.74 -4.15 12.37
N ASN A 38 -3.96 -4.62 12.66
CA ASN A 38 -4.51 -5.82 12.03
C ASN A 38 -4.66 -5.63 10.52
N LEU A 39 -5.07 -4.45 10.09
CA LEU A 39 -5.22 -4.12 8.68
C LEU A 39 -3.86 -4.03 7.97
N ALA A 40 -2.84 -3.48 8.63
CA ALA A 40 -1.48 -3.45 8.12
C ALA A 40 -0.96 -4.87 7.86
N GLU A 41 -1.16 -5.80 8.80
CA GLU A 41 -0.74 -7.18 8.65
C GLU A 41 -1.48 -7.91 7.52
N ALA A 42 -2.82 -7.77 7.47
CA ALA A 42 -3.64 -8.34 6.40
C ALA A 42 -3.23 -7.81 5.02
N THR A 43 -2.98 -6.51 4.92
CA THR A 43 -2.55 -5.85 3.68
C THR A 43 -1.15 -6.31 3.27
N ARG A 44 -0.21 -6.42 4.22
CA ARG A 44 1.14 -6.94 3.99
C ARG A 44 1.11 -8.34 3.40
N LYS A 45 0.32 -9.24 4.00
CA LYS A 45 0.17 -10.61 3.50
C LYS A 45 -0.42 -10.63 2.10
N TYR A 46 -1.50 -9.88 1.87
CA TYR A 46 -2.15 -9.84 0.56
C TYR A 46 -1.21 -9.31 -0.52
N ILE A 47 -0.62 -8.12 -0.35
CA ILE A 47 0.24 -7.52 -1.37
C ILE A 47 1.50 -8.35 -1.57
N GLY A 48 2.12 -8.84 -0.49
CA GLY A 48 3.31 -9.69 -0.56
C GLY A 48 3.11 -10.98 -1.37
N GLU A 49 1.91 -11.58 -1.32
CA GLU A 49 1.56 -12.76 -2.13
C GLU A 49 1.15 -12.41 -3.57
N LYS A 50 0.40 -11.31 -3.77
CA LYS A 50 -0.20 -10.99 -5.07
C LYS A 50 0.74 -10.22 -6.00
N MET A 51 1.65 -9.43 -5.47
CA MET A 51 2.58 -8.63 -6.27
C MET A 51 3.55 -9.49 -7.10
N PRO A 52 4.22 -10.53 -6.54
CA PRO A 52 5.12 -11.38 -7.35
C PRO A 52 4.40 -12.17 -8.43
N SER A 53 3.11 -12.45 -8.24
CA SER A 53 2.28 -13.17 -9.22
C SER A 53 1.63 -12.24 -10.26
N GLY A 54 1.88 -10.93 -10.21
CA GLY A 54 1.26 -9.94 -11.09
C GLY A 54 -0.24 -9.75 -10.87
N LYS A 55 -0.79 -10.30 -9.78
CA LYS A 55 -2.21 -10.17 -9.41
C LYS A 55 -2.51 -8.89 -8.63
N PHE A 56 -1.46 -8.15 -8.28
CA PHE A 56 -1.52 -6.80 -7.74
C PHE A 56 -0.42 -5.97 -8.41
N LEU A 57 -0.81 -4.84 -9.00
CA LEU A 57 0.09 -3.91 -9.68
C LEU A 57 -0.13 -2.51 -9.10
N ALA A 58 0.97 -1.82 -8.82
CA ALA A 58 0.96 -0.43 -8.38
C ALA A 58 2.08 0.33 -9.08
N TRP A 59 1.90 1.64 -9.24
CA TRP A 59 2.89 2.55 -9.81
C TRP A 59 3.19 3.65 -8.81
N LEU A 60 4.47 3.97 -8.69
CA LEU A 60 4.97 5.05 -7.86
C LEU A 60 5.50 6.17 -8.74
N GLU A 61 5.16 7.39 -8.38
CA GLU A 61 5.79 8.58 -8.94
C GLU A 61 7.24 8.64 -8.45
N LEU A 62 8.16 8.82 -9.40
CA LEU A 62 9.57 9.10 -9.13
C LEU A 62 9.70 10.60 -8.89
N ALA A 63 9.87 10.97 -7.62
CA ALA A 63 10.23 12.32 -7.20
C ALA A 63 11.63 12.72 -7.70
#